data_AF-A0A2E4DFH1-F1
#
_entry.id   AF-A0A2E4DFH1-F1
#
_cell.length_a   1.000
_cell.length_b   1.000
_cell.length_c   1.000
_cell.angle_alpha   90.00
_cell.angle_beta   90.00
_cell.angle_gamma   90.00
#
_symmetry.space_group_name_H-M   'P 1'
#
loop_
_entity.id
_entity.type
_entity.pdbx_description
1 polymer ?
#
loop_
_entity_poly.entity_id
_entity_poly.type
_entity_poly.pdbx_seq_one_letter_code
_entity_poly.pdbx_strand_id
1 'polypeptide(L)'
;MKKLFLALCLQSLLLTSAHAGLKTRITKVITPENTTEAYEVLVAKDRTIFTVNASETKLIEELIDAQDFNSVVELEATEDNVLISLKVIEQGDDVLDFYPSQDLHPMSGYTPSNVASYDMAVELFQELKEGGKWMSQCFNRAHLWARQMDMTHGVKSMKILIYYTSRFRKEIGGKWWFHIAPMIDVNGQYYVMDKEFTRNPVTDVEWEKIFTKKMEAKGIYGYRCKVIKNVSEYYEDYNQNNEYCNIQITSMYHWEPNDIAKLEKNGEKRTEFINWELRAAAKNVFWMWSWKKVYKWLKVQ
;
A
#
# COMPACT_ATOMS: atom_id res chain seq x y z
N MET A 1 49.00 -34.42 37.30
CA MET A 1 47.81 -33.63 37.72
C MET A 1 47.09 -33.15 36.46
N LYS A 2 45.78 -33.43 36.41
CA LYS A 2 44.92 -33.44 35.21
C LYS A 2 44.63 -32.02 34.73
N LYS A 3 45.07 -31.65 33.51
CA LYS A 3 44.57 -30.48 32.79
C LYS A 3 43.31 -30.89 32.05
N LEU A 4 42.17 -30.58 32.66
CA LEU A 4 40.83 -30.81 32.12
C LEU A 4 40.61 -29.79 30.99
N PHE A 5 40.72 -30.26 29.74
CA PHE A 5 40.28 -29.52 28.55
C PHE A 5 38.75 -29.41 28.61
N LEU A 6 38.26 -28.29 29.14
CA LEU A 6 36.85 -27.91 29.04
C LEU A 6 36.62 -27.35 27.63
N ALA A 7 36.48 -28.24 26.65
CA ALA A 7 35.93 -27.90 25.35
C ALA A 7 34.45 -27.57 25.54
N LEU A 8 34.19 -26.32 25.93
CA LEU A 8 32.85 -25.76 25.94
C LEU A 8 32.44 -25.64 24.47
N CYS A 9 31.71 -26.64 23.96
CA CYS A 9 30.96 -26.56 22.74
C CYS A 9 30.01 -25.37 22.86
N LEU A 10 30.47 -24.21 22.41
CA LEU A 10 29.65 -23.07 22.04
C LEU A 10 28.90 -23.49 20.76
N GLN A 11 27.94 -24.40 20.92
CA GLN A 11 26.86 -24.56 19.96
C GLN A 11 26.09 -23.26 20.04
N SER A 12 26.52 -22.30 19.22
CA SER A 12 25.71 -21.21 18.73
C SER A 12 24.43 -21.84 18.16
N LEU A 13 23.42 -21.94 19.02
CA LEU A 13 22.04 -21.95 18.62
C LEU A 13 21.85 -20.67 17.80
N LEU A 14 22.10 -20.80 16.50
CA LEU A 14 21.51 -19.97 15.47
C LEU A 14 20.00 -20.25 15.59
N LEU A 15 19.39 -19.63 16.60
CA LEU A 15 17.96 -19.39 16.63
C LEU A 15 17.75 -18.48 15.43
N THR A 16 17.55 -19.09 14.26
CA THR A 16 16.93 -18.43 13.14
C THR A 16 15.62 -17.93 13.68
N SER A 17 15.57 -16.63 13.97
CA SER A 17 14.37 -15.93 14.39
C SER A 17 13.35 -16.12 13.28
N ALA A 18 12.56 -17.18 13.37
CA ALA A 18 11.45 -17.40 12.45
C ALA A 18 10.55 -16.19 12.63
N HIS A 19 10.58 -15.29 11.64
CA HIS A 19 9.73 -14.13 11.65
C HIS A 19 8.29 -14.62 11.59
N ALA A 20 7.43 -14.08 12.45
CA ALA A 20 6.01 -14.41 12.41
C ALA A 20 5.48 -14.16 11.00
N GLY A 21 4.81 -15.17 10.42
CA GLY A 21 4.36 -15.12 9.03
C GLY A 21 3.48 -13.90 8.75
N LEU A 22 3.66 -13.31 7.56
CA LEU A 22 2.85 -12.18 7.10
C LEU A 22 1.52 -12.68 6.56
N LYS A 23 0.42 -12.37 7.26
CA LYS A 23 -0.94 -12.67 6.80
C LYS A 23 -1.43 -11.60 5.84
N THR A 24 -1.54 -11.92 4.55
CA THR A 24 -1.88 -10.98 3.48
C THR A 24 -2.66 -11.65 2.34
N ARG A 25 -2.89 -10.92 1.25
CA ARG A 25 -3.36 -11.42 -0.04
C ARG A 25 -2.30 -11.10 -1.09
N ILE A 26 -2.18 -11.96 -2.10
CA ILE A 26 -1.31 -11.70 -3.25
C ILE A 26 -2.06 -10.77 -4.20
N THR A 27 -1.49 -9.60 -4.44
CA THR A 27 -2.08 -8.62 -5.36
C THR A 27 -1.67 -8.92 -6.79
N LYS A 28 -0.37 -9.22 -6.99
CA LYS A 28 0.19 -9.53 -8.31
C LYS A 28 1.49 -10.31 -8.16
N VAL A 29 1.65 -11.34 -8.97
CA VAL A 29 2.92 -12.01 -9.26
C VAL A 29 3.41 -11.44 -10.60
N ILE A 30 4.58 -10.81 -10.60
CA ILE A 30 5.20 -10.22 -11.79
C ILE A 30 6.24 -11.19 -12.31
N THR A 31 6.01 -11.67 -13.53
CA THR A 31 6.94 -12.55 -14.24
C THR A 31 8.17 -11.76 -14.67
N PRO A 32 9.39 -12.28 -14.43
CA PRO A 32 10.60 -11.62 -14.88
C PRO A 32 10.72 -11.64 -16.41
N GLU A 33 11.48 -10.69 -16.98
CA GLU A 33 11.78 -10.65 -18.42
C GLU A 33 12.67 -11.83 -18.84
N ASN A 34 13.55 -12.28 -17.93
CA ASN A 34 14.50 -13.35 -18.14
C ASN A 34 14.28 -14.48 -17.12
N THR A 35 14.43 -15.73 -17.54
CA THR A 35 14.22 -16.91 -16.67
C THR A 35 15.22 -17.02 -15.51
N THR A 36 16.28 -16.21 -15.49
CA THR A 36 17.28 -16.15 -14.44
C THR A 36 16.96 -15.11 -13.36
N GLU A 37 16.05 -14.18 -13.63
CA GLU A 37 15.63 -13.16 -12.68
C GLU A 37 14.56 -13.70 -11.73
N ALA A 38 14.46 -13.12 -10.54
CA ALA A 38 13.44 -13.50 -9.57
C ALA A 38 12.08 -12.91 -9.96
N TYR A 39 11.00 -13.65 -9.63
CA TYR A 39 9.64 -13.12 -9.68
C TYR A 39 9.46 -12.09 -8.57
N GLU A 40 8.75 -11.00 -8.84
CA GLU A 40 8.34 -10.05 -7.82
C GLU A 40 6.90 -10.34 -7.37
N VAL A 41 6.64 -10.33 -6.07
CA VAL A 41 5.33 -10.59 -5.48
C VAL A 41 4.87 -9.36 -4.72
N LEU A 42 3.80 -8.75 -5.22
CA LEU A 42 3.13 -7.61 -4.61
C LEU A 42 2.01 -8.09 -3.69
N VAL A 43 1.90 -7.50 -2.50
CA VAL A 43 0.92 -7.92 -1.49
C VAL A 43 0.07 -6.75 -1.01
N ALA A 44 -1.17 -7.01 -0.58
CA ALA A 44 -2.13 -5.96 -0.26
C ALA A 44 -1.78 -5.15 1.02
N LYS A 45 -1.39 -5.85 2.10
CA LYS A 45 -1.25 -5.26 3.45
C LYS A 45 0.14 -4.71 3.77
N ASP A 46 1.04 -4.75 2.81
CA ASP A 46 2.39 -4.22 2.97
C ASP A 46 2.85 -3.56 1.67
N ARG A 47 3.63 -2.50 1.81
CA ARG A 47 4.30 -1.84 0.67
C ARG A 47 5.53 -2.61 0.21
N THR A 48 6.02 -3.52 1.04
CA THR A 48 7.15 -4.39 0.74
C THR A 48 6.87 -5.26 -0.47
N ILE A 49 7.93 -5.50 -1.24
CA ILE A 49 7.94 -6.37 -2.39
C ILE A 49 8.73 -7.59 -2.01
N PHE A 50 8.14 -8.74 -2.25
CA PHE A 50 8.81 -10.01 -2.03
C PHE A 50 9.38 -10.53 -3.35
N THR A 51 10.41 -11.37 -3.26
CA THR A 51 11.00 -12.01 -4.44
C THR A 51 10.98 -13.52 -4.29
N VAL A 52 10.79 -14.24 -5.40
CA VAL A 52 10.85 -15.71 -5.46
C VAL A 52 11.83 -16.10 -6.56
N ASN A 53 12.77 -16.99 -6.24
CA ASN A 53 13.71 -17.49 -7.25
C ASN A 53 12.94 -18.28 -8.33
N ALA A 54 13.26 -18.06 -9.61
CA ALA A 54 12.66 -18.78 -10.72
C ALA A 54 12.81 -20.31 -10.65
N SER A 55 13.77 -20.83 -9.86
CA SER A 55 13.89 -22.27 -9.60
C SER A 55 12.80 -22.84 -8.70
N GLU A 56 12.11 -22.02 -7.91
CA GLU A 56 11.07 -22.43 -6.95
C GLU A 56 9.70 -22.59 -7.63
N THR A 57 9.64 -23.38 -8.70
CA THR A 57 8.46 -23.47 -9.59
C THR A 57 7.16 -23.76 -8.84
N LYS A 58 7.21 -24.66 -7.85
CA LYS A 58 6.04 -25.01 -7.03
C LYS A 58 5.52 -23.82 -6.21
N LEU A 59 6.40 -23.04 -5.59
CA LEU A 59 5.99 -21.87 -4.81
C LEU A 59 5.40 -20.79 -5.72
N ILE A 60 5.93 -20.64 -6.93
CA ILE A 60 5.41 -19.71 -7.95
C ILE A 60 4.00 -20.12 -8.38
N GLU A 61 3.76 -21.40 -8.65
CA GLU A 61 2.42 -21.94 -8.95
C GLU A 61 1.45 -21.65 -7.79
N GLU A 62 1.83 -21.95 -6.54
CA GLU A 62 1.00 -21.67 -5.36
C GLU A 62 0.68 -20.17 -5.18
N LEU A 63 1.62 -19.29 -5.54
CA LEU A 63 1.44 -17.83 -5.50
C LEU A 63 0.47 -17.34 -6.59
N ILE A 64 0.57 -17.89 -7.80
CA ILE A 64 -0.34 -17.58 -8.91
C ILE A 64 -1.74 -18.08 -8.56
N ASP A 65 -1.88 -19.31 -8.06
CA ASP A 65 -3.16 -19.82 -7.59
C ASP A 65 -3.74 -18.91 -6.50
N ALA A 66 -2.95 -18.56 -5.49
CA ALA A 66 -3.40 -17.67 -4.42
C ALA A 66 -3.81 -16.27 -4.92
N GLN A 67 -3.17 -15.76 -5.98
CA GLN A 67 -3.55 -14.52 -6.65
C GLN A 67 -4.90 -14.68 -7.36
N ASP A 68 -5.05 -15.73 -8.17
CA ASP A 68 -6.20 -15.93 -9.06
C ASP A 68 -7.47 -16.22 -8.27
N PHE A 69 -7.37 -17.05 -7.24
CA PHE A 69 -8.43 -17.28 -6.26
C PHE A 69 -8.60 -16.15 -5.26
N ASN A 70 -7.74 -15.12 -5.28
CA ASN A 70 -7.71 -14.06 -4.27
C ASN A 70 -7.79 -14.67 -2.85
N SER A 71 -6.84 -15.53 -2.50
CA SER A 71 -6.79 -16.24 -1.22
C SER A 71 -6.10 -15.41 -0.13
N VAL A 72 -6.47 -15.64 1.14
CA VAL A 72 -5.69 -15.15 2.28
C VAL A 72 -4.56 -16.13 2.53
N VAL A 73 -3.34 -15.61 2.56
CA VAL A 73 -2.13 -16.40 2.73
C VAL A 73 -1.32 -15.92 3.92
N GLU A 74 -0.54 -16.81 4.51
CA GLU A 74 0.53 -16.54 5.46
C GLU A 74 1.85 -16.79 4.76
N LEU A 75 2.66 -15.73 4.62
CA LEU A 75 3.93 -15.76 3.91
C LEU A 75 5.10 -15.83 4.90
N GLU A 76 6.06 -16.69 4.63
CA GLU A 76 7.35 -16.70 5.32
C GLU A 76 8.43 -16.23 4.35
N ALA A 77 9.26 -15.29 4.81
CA ALA A 77 10.32 -14.69 4.01
C ALA A 77 11.60 -14.53 4.82
N THR A 78 12.72 -14.43 4.11
CA THR A 78 14.01 -14.02 4.68
C THR A 78 14.00 -12.53 5.05
N GLU A 79 15.04 -12.07 5.75
CA GLU A 79 15.24 -10.65 6.06
C GLU A 79 15.35 -9.76 4.80
N ASP A 80 15.75 -10.36 3.67
CA ASP A 80 15.86 -9.70 2.37
C ASP A 80 14.55 -9.77 1.54
N ASN A 81 13.44 -10.20 2.16
CA ASN A 81 12.13 -10.41 1.53
C ASN A 81 12.13 -11.48 0.42
N VAL A 82 13.03 -12.46 0.48
CA VAL A 82 12.96 -13.64 -0.37
C VAL A 82 11.94 -14.60 0.23
N LEU A 83 10.88 -14.93 -0.50
CA LEU A 83 9.86 -15.86 -0.01
C LEU A 83 10.41 -17.27 0.07
N ILE A 84 10.13 -17.90 1.20
CA ILE A 84 10.52 -19.28 1.52
C ILE A 84 9.31 -20.20 1.37
N SER A 85 8.15 -19.75 1.85
CA SER A 85 6.93 -20.56 1.84
C SER A 85 5.67 -19.70 1.78
N LEU A 86 4.59 -20.33 1.31
CA LEU A 86 3.25 -19.80 1.32
C LEU A 86 2.34 -20.83 1.98
N LYS A 87 1.46 -20.36 2.87
CA LYS A 87 0.37 -21.16 3.42
C LYS A 87 -0.96 -20.48 3.17
N VAL A 88 -1.85 -21.12 2.43
CA VAL A 88 -3.23 -20.65 2.29
C VAL A 88 -3.95 -20.81 3.62
N ILE A 89 -4.49 -19.71 4.14
CA ILE A 89 -5.27 -19.63 5.38
C ILE A 89 -6.77 -19.67 5.07
N GLU A 90 -7.17 -19.04 3.98
CA GLU A 90 -8.55 -18.96 3.51
C GLU A 90 -8.52 -18.96 1.98
N GLN A 91 -9.11 -20.00 1.37
CA GLN A 91 -9.28 -20.06 -0.07
C GLN A 91 -10.33 -19.03 -0.49
N GLY A 92 -10.00 -18.16 -1.45
CA GLY A 92 -11.01 -17.30 -2.05
C GLY A 92 -11.75 -17.99 -3.20
N ASP A 93 -12.69 -17.28 -3.80
CA ASP A 93 -13.50 -17.83 -4.90
C ASP A 93 -12.74 -17.77 -6.22
N ASP A 94 -13.00 -18.75 -7.10
CA ASP A 94 -12.51 -18.74 -8.47
C ASP A 94 -13.19 -17.62 -9.24
N VAL A 95 -12.44 -16.58 -9.59
CA VAL A 95 -12.98 -15.43 -10.33
C VAL A 95 -12.21 -15.31 -11.66
N LEU A 96 -12.15 -16.42 -12.40
CA LEU A 96 -11.42 -16.52 -13.67
C LEU A 96 -12.11 -15.87 -14.88
N ASP A 97 -13.37 -15.43 -14.79
CA ASP A 97 -14.07 -14.77 -15.89
C ASP A 97 -14.66 -13.43 -15.45
N PHE A 98 -13.86 -12.35 -15.47
CA PHE A 98 -14.44 -11.01 -15.40
C PHE A 98 -13.78 -10.04 -16.36
N TYR A 99 -14.58 -9.54 -17.29
CA TYR A 99 -14.25 -8.39 -18.11
C TYR A 99 -14.54 -7.14 -17.28
N PRO A 100 -13.52 -6.33 -16.93
CA PRO A 100 -13.77 -5.08 -16.21
C PRO A 100 -14.75 -4.24 -17.02
N SER A 101 -15.88 -3.84 -16.40
CA SER A 101 -16.73 -2.86 -17.06
C SER A 101 -15.92 -1.57 -17.11
N GLN A 102 -15.57 -1.10 -18.32
CA GLN A 102 -14.65 0.03 -18.52
C GLN A 102 -15.12 1.36 -17.90
N ASP A 103 -16.34 1.39 -17.35
CA ASP A 103 -16.99 2.60 -16.84
C ASP A 103 -16.86 2.82 -15.32
N LEU A 104 -16.23 1.90 -14.57
CA LEU A 104 -16.16 2.01 -13.10
C LEU A 104 -14.91 2.71 -12.59
N HIS A 105 -14.95 4.05 -12.54
CA HIS A 105 -13.90 4.84 -11.89
C HIS A 105 -14.03 4.80 -10.35
N PRO A 106 -12.92 4.81 -9.56
CA PRO A 106 -12.96 4.85 -8.08
C PRO A 106 -13.59 6.09 -7.44
N MET A 107 -13.90 7.09 -8.26
CA MET A 107 -14.62 8.32 -7.90
C MET A 107 -16.08 8.32 -8.39
N SER A 108 -16.55 7.25 -9.03
CA SER A 108 -17.89 7.19 -9.61
C SER A 108 -18.96 7.34 -8.53
N GLY A 109 -19.79 8.37 -8.64
CA GLY A 109 -20.83 8.69 -7.64
C GLY A 109 -20.28 9.32 -6.35
N TYR A 110 -19.02 9.77 -6.35
CA TYR A 110 -18.40 10.47 -5.24
C TYR A 110 -18.03 11.90 -5.63
N THR A 111 -18.35 12.86 -4.77
CA THR A 111 -18.01 14.26 -4.95
C THR A 111 -17.31 14.76 -3.70
N PRO A 112 -16.03 15.17 -3.78
CA PRO A 112 -15.31 15.69 -2.63
C PRO A 112 -15.87 17.03 -2.18
N SER A 113 -15.70 17.36 -0.91
CA SER A 113 -16.01 18.70 -0.40
C SER A 113 -14.99 19.70 -0.95
N ASN A 114 -15.45 20.90 -1.32
CA ASN A 114 -14.57 22.03 -1.58
C ASN A 114 -14.25 22.75 -0.26
N VAL A 115 -12.97 22.90 0.06
CA VAL A 115 -12.46 23.61 1.23
C VAL A 115 -12.25 25.08 0.87
N ALA A 116 -12.76 25.99 1.70
CA ALA A 116 -12.89 27.41 1.36
C ALA A 116 -11.55 28.14 1.14
N SER A 117 -10.47 27.72 1.81
CA SER A 117 -9.17 28.39 1.73
C SER A 117 -8.01 27.45 2.08
N TYR A 118 -6.80 27.86 1.70
CA TYR A 118 -5.58 27.16 2.10
C TYR A 118 -5.34 27.23 3.62
N ASP A 119 -5.72 28.32 4.29
CA ASP A 119 -5.60 28.41 5.76
C ASP A 119 -6.45 27.35 6.46
N MET A 120 -7.67 27.10 5.96
CA MET A 120 -8.50 26.00 6.44
C MET A 120 -7.85 24.63 6.16
N ALA A 121 -7.21 24.46 5.01
CA ALA A 121 -6.43 23.24 4.73
C ALA A 121 -5.28 23.06 5.74
N VAL A 122 -4.57 24.13 6.11
CA VAL A 122 -3.51 24.08 7.14
C VAL A 122 -4.10 23.70 8.50
N GLU A 123 -5.24 24.28 8.90
CA GLU A 123 -5.95 23.92 10.14
C GLU A 123 -6.29 22.42 10.17
N LEU A 124 -6.96 21.92 9.12
CA LEU A 124 -7.29 20.51 8.96
C LEU A 124 -6.05 19.62 9.11
N PHE A 125 -4.94 20.00 8.48
CA PHE A 125 -3.67 19.27 8.52
C PHE A 125 -3.06 19.23 9.92
N GLN A 126 -3.06 20.35 10.62
CA GLN A 126 -2.48 20.42 11.97
C GLN A 126 -3.29 19.60 12.97
N GLU A 127 -4.60 19.47 12.77
CA GLU A 127 -5.43 18.62 13.62
C GLU A 127 -5.24 17.12 13.40
N LEU A 128 -4.80 16.68 12.21
CA LEU A 128 -4.59 15.26 11.90
C LEU A 128 -3.72 14.60 12.97
N LYS A 129 -4.23 13.52 13.58
CA LYS A 129 -3.51 12.82 14.64
C LYS A 129 -2.33 12.07 14.07
N GLU A 130 -1.13 12.43 14.51
CA GLU A 130 0.08 11.67 14.22
C GLU A 130 0.04 10.32 14.94
N GLY A 131 0.48 9.28 14.23
CA GLY A 131 0.67 7.96 14.82
C GLY A 131 1.83 7.98 15.81
N GLY A 132 1.76 7.10 16.82
CA GLY A 132 2.89 6.91 17.74
C GLY A 132 3.86 5.82 17.30
N LYS A 133 3.51 5.08 16.23
CA LYS A 133 4.30 3.96 15.71
C LYS A 133 5.07 4.40 14.48
N TRP A 134 6.39 4.33 14.57
CA TRP A 134 7.32 4.58 13.47
C TRP A 134 6.97 3.74 12.23
N MET A 135 6.71 2.44 12.41
CA MET A 135 6.53 1.51 11.28
C MET A 135 5.06 1.30 10.90
N SER A 136 4.25 2.35 10.93
CA SER A 136 2.85 2.26 10.49
C SER A 136 2.73 2.24 8.96
N GLN A 137 1.69 1.59 8.45
CA GLN A 137 1.43 1.52 7.01
C GLN A 137 0.68 2.78 6.54
N CYS A 138 1.06 3.29 5.37
CA CYS A 138 0.51 4.53 4.82
C CYS A 138 -1.01 4.49 4.63
N PHE A 139 -1.55 3.39 4.11
CA PHE A 139 -2.98 3.22 3.86
C PHE A 139 -3.81 3.27 5.15
N ASN A 140 -3.26 2.78 6.27
CA ASN A 140 -3.87 2.91 7.58
C ASN A 140 -3.89 4.36 8.07
N ARG A 141 -2.80 5.11 7.91
CA ARG A 141 -2.77 6.53 8.26
C ARG A 141 -3.74 7.33 7.40
N ALA A 142 -3.69 7.15 6.08
CA ALA A 142 -4.55 7.84 5.14
C ALA A 142 -6.04 7.59 5.42
N HIS A 143 -6.42 6.35 5.73
CA HIS A 143 -7.81 6.02 6.02
C HIS A 143 -8.31 6.64 7.34
N LEU A 144 -7.48 6.66 8.39
CA LEU A 144 -7.84 7.32 9.65
C LEU A 144 -7.90 8.84 9.51
N TRP A 145 -6.95 9.46 8.79
CA TRP A 145 -6.95 10.90 8.55
C TRP A 145 -8.14 11.34 7.70
N ALA A 146 -8.49 10.57 6.68
CA ALA A 146 -9.69 10.83 5.88
C ALA A 146 -10.97 10.77 6.74
N ARG A 147 -11.11 9.75 7.58
CA ARG A 147 -12.24 9.65 8.53
C ARG A 147 -12.25 10.79 9.54
N GLN A 148 -11.09 11.20 10.03
CA GLN A 148 -10.97 12.31 10.97
C GLN A 148 -11.49 13.62 10.34
N MET A 149 -11.09 13.95 9.11
CA MET A 149 -11.55 15.15 8.41
C MET A 149 -13.08 15.11 8.18
N ASP A 150 -13.61 13.98 7.74
CA ASP A 150 -15.06 13.78 7.53
C ASP A 150 -15.84 13.99 8.84
N MET A 151 -15.40 13.36 9.93
CA MET A 151 -16.14 13.39 11.19
C MET A 151 -16.03 14.72 11.94
N THR A 152 -14.86 15.37 11.93
CA THR A 152 -14.65 16.61 12.69
C THR A 152 -15.11 17.84 11.93
N HIS A 153 -14.98 17.85 10.60
CA HIS A 153 -15.21 19.04 9.77
C HIS A 153 -16.23 18.83 8.65
N GLY A 154 -16.79 17.62 8.49
CA GLY A 154 -17.68 17.32 7.35
C GLY A 154 -16.96 17.34 6.01
N VAL A 155 -15.62 17.22 6.00
CA VAL A 155 -14.81 17.30 4.79
C VAL A 155 -14.70 15.93 4.13
N LYS A 156 -15.41 15.75 3.02
CA LYS A 156 -15.31 14.60 2.14
C LYS A 156 -14.04 14.67 1.31
N SER A 157 -12.96 14.12 1.86
CA SER A 157 -11.65 14.05 1.20
C SER A 157 -11.61 13.04 0.04
N MET A 158 -10.57 13.09 -0.77
CA MET A 158 -10.16 12.04 -1.70
C MET A 158 -8.96 11.29 -1.11
N LYS A 159 -8.46 10.29 -1.84
CA LYS A 159 -7.09 9.80 -1.67
C LYS A 159 -6.35 9.82 -2.99
N ILE A 160 -5.08 10.17 -2.92
CA ILE A 160 -4.12 10.06 -4.01
C ILE A 160 -3.22 8.86 -3.76
N LEU A 161 -3.05 8.03 -4.77
CA LEU A 161 -2.16 6.88 -4.77
C LEU A 161 -1.06 7.11 -5.80
N ILE A 162 0.17 6.79 -5.42
CA ILE A 162 1.30 6.66 -6.35
C ILE A 162 1.73 5.19 -6.36
N TYR A 163 1.80 4.61 -7.55
CA TYR A 163 2.30 3.25 -7.79
C TYR A 163 3.66 3.31 -8.48
N TYR A 164 4.61 2.51 -8.04
CA TYR A 164 5.93 2.42 -8.66
C TYR A 164 5.96 1.19 -9.55
N THR A 165 6.33 1.36 -10.82
CA THR A 165 6.41 0.26 -11.80
C THR A 165 7.67 -0.58 -11.60
N SER A 166 7.75 -1.74 -12.27
CA SER A 166 8.98 -2.53 -12.31
C SER A 166 10.17 -1.70 -12.82
N ARG A 167 9.96 -0.90 -13.88
CA ARG A 167 10.98 0.03 -14.39
C ARG A 167 11.55 0.95 -13.33
N PHE A 168 10.72 1.61 -12.52
CA PHE A 168 11.22 2.48 -11.43
C PHE A 168 11.99 1.70 -10.38
N ARG A 169 11.55 0.49 -10.03
CA ARG A 169 12.25 -0.32 -9.05
C ARG A 169 13.63 -0.73 -9.54
N LYS A 170 13.71 -1.24 -10.77
CA LYS A 170 14.96 -1.65 -11.43
C LYS A 170 15.90 -0.47 -11.65
N GLU A 171 15.42 0.60 -12.27
CA GLU A 171 16.27 1.70 -12.71
C GLU A 171 16.53 2.75 -11.64
N ILE A 172 15.60 2.98 -10.69
CA ILE A 172 15.68 4.08 -9.70
C ILE A 172 16.07 3.56 -8.32
N GLY A 173 15.56 2.40 -7.89
CA GLY A 173 15.89 1.79 -6.59
C GLY A 173 14.88 2.14 -5.47
N GLY A 174 13.62 1.78 -5.70
CA GLY A 174 12.52 1.88 -4.73
C GLY A 174 12.19 0.51 -4.11
N LYS A 175 11.90 0.48 -2.81
CA LYS A 175 11.46 -0.74 -2.10
C LYS A 175 9.94 -0.85 -1.94
N TRP A 176 9.21 0.22 -2.26
CA TRP A 176 7.76 0.28 -2.17
C TRP A 176 7.16 0.09 -3.55
N TRP A 177 6.05 -0.64 -3.63
CA TRP A 177 5.27 -0.72 -4.87
C TRP A 177 4.14 0.33 -4.92
N PHE A 178 3.77 0.91 -3.78
CA PHE A 178 2.83 2.03 -3.72
C PHE A 178 2.98 2.91 -2.47
N HIS A 179 2.36 4.08 -2.51
CA HIS A 179 2.09 4.94 -1.35
C HIS A 179 0.74 5.66 -1.54
N ILE A 180 0.07 6.00 -0.44
CA ILE A 180 -1.26 6.61 -0.46
C ILE A 180 -1.37 7.69 0.64
N ALA A 181 -2.05 8.78 0.32
CA ALA A 181 -2.35 9.87 1.25
C ALA A 181 -3.75 10.46 1.00
N PRO A 182 -4.40 11.07 2.00
CA PRO A 182 -5.62 11.85 1.79
C PRO A 182 -5.32 13.09 0.95
N MET A 183 -6.29 13.53 0.17
CA MET A 183 -6.21 14.72 -0.67
C MET A 183 -7.52 15.51 -0.54
N ILE A 184 -7.48 16.83 -0.59
CA ILE A 184 -8.65 17.71 -0.52
C ILE A 184 -8.66 18.66 -1.71
N ASP A 185 -9.84 19.14 -2.06
CA ASP A 185 -10.04 20.22 -3.03
C ASP A 185 -10.13 21.56 -2.29
N VAL A 186 -9.30 22.52 -2.70
CA VAL A 186 -9.30 23.90 -2.20
C VAL A 186 -9.50 24.83 -3.41
N ASN A 187 -10.75 25.21 -3.66
CA ASN A 187 -11.18 26.06 -4.77
C ASN A 187 -10.67 25.61 -6.15
N GLY A 188 -10.73 24.31 -6.42
CA GLY A 188 -10.30 23.69 -7.67
C GLY A 188 -8.83 23.28 -7.71
N GLN A 189 -8.06 23.53 -6.63
CA GLN A 189 -6.68 23.10 -6.49
C GLN A 189 -6.56 21.97 -5.47
N TYR A 190 -5.87 20.90 -5.84
CA TYR A 190 -5.71 19.73 -4.97
C TYR A 190 -4.52 19.86 -4.02
N TYR A 191 -4.76 19.53 -2.76
CA TYR A 191 -3.75 19.50 -1.71
C TYR A 191 -3.72 18.15 -1.01
N VAL A 192 -2.53 17.58 -0.87
CA VAL A 192 -2.27 16.30 -0.23
C VAL A 192 -1.93 16.50 1.25
N MET A 193 -2.58 15.70 2.09
CA MET A 193 -2.59 15.82 3.55
C MET A 193 -1.70 14.74 4.19
N ASP A 194 -0.45 14.65 3.74
CA ASP A 194 0.48 13.58 4.13
C ASP A 194 1.45 14.00 5.24
N LYS A 195 0.95 14.01 6.48
CA LYS A 195 1.71 14.43 7.67
C LYS A 195 2.94 13.60 7.99
N GLU A 196 3.09 12.43 7.37
CA GLU A 196 4.31 11.62 7.50
C GLU A 196 5.49 12.24 6.70
N PHE A 197 5.20 12.80 5.52
CA PHE A 197 6.23 13.24 4.58
C PHE A 197 6.29 14.76 4.42
N THR A 198 5.28 15.48 4.90
CA THR A 198 5.20 16.94 4.79
C THR A 198 4.90 17.58 6.14
N ARG A 199 5.19 18.89 6.25
CA ARG A 199 4.89 19.68 7.46
C ARG A 199 3.60 20.52 7.34
N ASN A 200 3.08 20.64 6.12
CA ASN A 200 1.88 21.39 5.74
C ASN A 200 1.19 20.65 4.58
N PRO A 201 -0.06 20.99 4.24
CA PRO A 201 -0.63 20.60 2.96
C PRO A 201 0.30 21.05 1.82
N VAL A 202 0.49 20.18 0.84
CA VAL A 202 1.25 20.50 -0.37
C VAL A 202 0.40 20.17 -1.58
N THR A 203 0.71 20.74 -2.73
CA THR A 203 0.03 20.35 -3.97
C THR A 203 0.29 18.88 -4.31
N ASP A 204 -0.57 18.27 -5.11
CA ASP A 204 -0.36 16.93 -5.68
C ASP A 204 0.98 16.83 -6.44
N VAL A 205 1.34 17.88 -7.18
CA VAL A 205 2.63 18.00 -7.88
C VAL A 205 3.83 17.99 -6.92
N GLU A 206 3.77 18.79 -5.85
CA GLU A 206 4.83 18.84 -4.84
C GLU A 206 4.94 17.52 -4.08
N TRP A 207 3.82 16.90 -3.76
CA TRP A 207 3.78 15.58 -3.12
C TRP A 207 4.40 14.50 -4.00
N GLU A 208 4.03 14.44 -5.28
CA GLU A 208 4.63 13.52 -6.26
C GLU A 208 6.16 13.69 -6.33
N LYS A 209 6.63 14.94 -6.33
CA LYS A 209 8.06 15.26 -6.37
C LYS A 209 8.85 14.67 -5.19
N ILE A 210 8.24 14.52 -4.01
CA ILE A 210 8.88 13.87 -2.86
C ILE A 210 9.29 12.44 -3.22
N PHE A 211 8.42 11.73 -3.94
CA PHE A 211 8.58 10.32 -4.29
C PHE A 211 9.39 10.09 -5.57
N THR A 212 9.41 11.07 -6.48
CA THR A 212 10.21 11.02 -7.72
C THR A 212 11.58 11.69 -7.58
N LYS A 213 11.92 12.30 -6.43
CA LYS A 213 13.22 12.96 -6.19
C LYS A 213 14.45 12.13 -6.56
N LYS A 214 14.41 10.80 -6.36
CA LYS A 214 15.52 9.90 -6.74
C LYS A 214 15.74 9.82 -8.25
N MET A 215 14.72 10.10 -9.05
CA MET A 215 14.81 10.14 -10.52
C MET A 215 15.65 11.34 -10.98
N GLU A 216 15.46 12.51 -10.35
CA GLU A 216 16.26 13.70 -10.64
C GLU A 216 17.75 13.44 -10.34
N ALA A 217 18.06 12.69 -9.28
CA ALA A 217 19.43 12.29 -8.96
C ALA A 217 20.05 11.35 -10.01
N LYS A 218 19.23 10.72 -10.86
CA LYS A 218 19.64 9.88 -12.00
C LYS A 218 19.53 10.62 -13.34
N GLY A 219 19.33 11.94 -13.32
CA GLY A 219 19.29 12.78 -14.52
C GLY A 219 17.92 12.80 -15.22
N ILE A 220 16.88 12.23 -14.62
CA ILE A 220 15.52 12.23 -15.16
C ILE A 220 14.76 13.39 -14.53
N TYR A 221 14.76 14.54 -15.21
CA TYR A 221 14.14 15.78 -14.72
C TYR A 221 12.76 16.01 -15.33
N GLY A 222 11.86 16.61 -14.54
CA GLY A 222 10.54 17.03 -15.02
C GLY A 222 9.58 15.90 -15.37
N TYR A 223 9.94 14.64 -15.09
CA TYR A 223 9.04 13.51 -15.28
C TYR A 223 7.81 13.64 -14.38
N ARG A 224 6.64 13.33 -14.93
CA ARG A 224 5.37 13.24 -14.21
C ARG A 224 4.81 11.82 -14.31
N CYS A 225 4.36 11.26 -13.20
CA CYS A 225 3.73 9.96 -13.16
C CYS A 225 2.48 9.94 -14.07
N LYS A 226 2.28 8.84 -14.80
CA LYS A 226 1.10 8.65 -15.67
C LYS A 226 -0.16 8.55 -14.82
N VAL A 227 -1.14 9.42 -15.04
CA VAL A 227 -2.44 9.31 -14.39
C VAL A 227 -3.21 8.15 -15.02
N ILE A 228 -3.67 7.21 -14.19
CA ILE A 228 -4.45 6.04 -14.60
C ILE A 228 -5.86 6.14 -14.02
N LYS A 229 -6.85 5.60 -14.73
CA LYS A 229 -8.24 5.54 -14.26
C LYS A 229 -8.47 4.26 -13.46
N ASN A 230 -7.99 3.15 -13.99
CA ASN A 230 -8.19 1.81 -13.45
C ASN A 230 -6.88 1.22 -12.93
N VAL A 231 -6.94 0.34 -11.92
CA VAL A 231 -5.73 -0.25 -11.35
C VAL A 231 -5.16 -1.35 -12.26
N SER A 232 -5.99 -1.94 -13.14
CA SER A 232 -5.51 -2.83 -14.21
C SER A 232 -4.46 -2.16 -15.12
N GLU A 233 -4.62 -0.87 -15.44
CA GLU A 233 -3.65 -0.12 -16.26
C GLU A 233 -2.26 -0.12 -15.62
N TYR A 234 -2.19 -0.12 -14.27
CA TYR A 234 -0.91 -0.27 -13.59
C TYR A 234 -0.29 -1.63 -13.91
N TYR A 235 -1.08 -2.72 -13.84
CA TYR A 235 -0.60 -4.09 -14.05
C TYR A 235 -0.30 -4.47 -15.50
N GLU A 236 -0.59 -3.63 -16.49
CA GLU A 236 -0.24 -3.87 -17.88
C GLU A 236 1.29 -3.97 -18.06
N ASP A 237 1.76 -4.99 -18.77
CA ASP A 237 3.20 -5.20 -19.01
C ASP A 237 3.84 -4.01 -19.71
N TYR A 238 3.15 -3.40 -20.68
CA TYR A 238 3.64 -2.18 -21.33
C TYR A 238 3.84 -1.06 -20.31
N ASN A 239 2.87 -0.84 -19.41
CA ASN A 239 2.97 0.20 -18.40
C ASN A 239 4.08 -0.09 -17.37
N GLN A 240 4.20 -1.34 -16.91
CA GLN A 240 5.25 -1.76 -15.97
C GLN A 240 6.68 -1.54 -16.49
N ASN A 241 6.86 -1.61 -17.81
CA ASN A 241 8.17 -1.52 -18.46
C ASN A 241 8.47 -0.14 -19.09
N ASN A 242 7.46 0.67 -19.36
CA ASN A 242 7.64 1.96 -20.03
C ASN A 242 7.44 3.18 -19.11
N GLU A 243 6.58 3.08 -18.10
CA GLU A 243 6.39 4.16 -17.13
C GLU A 243 7.23 3.94 -15.89
N TYR A 244 7.55 5.01 -15.16
CA TYR A 244 8.21 4.93 -13.85
C TYR A 244 7.19 4.85 -12.71
N CYS A 245 6.09 5.60 -12.82
CA CYS A 245 5.07 5.59 -11.80
C CYS A 245 3.71 5.96 -12.38
N ASN A 246 2.66 5.57 -11.66
CA ASN A 246 1.29 5.92 -11.98
C ASN A 246 0.64 6.63 -10.81
N ILE A 247 -0.28 7.56 -11.09
CA ILE A 247 -1.14 8.22 -10.10
C ILE A 247 -2.58 7.80 -10.30
N GLN A 248 -3.28 7.50 -9.21
CA GLN A 248 -4.73 7.24 -9.22
C GLN A 248 -5.39 8.01 -8.08
N ILE A 249 -6.59 8.55 -8.35
CA ILE A 249 -7.41 9.25 -7.35
C ILE A 249 -8.64 8.41 -7.04
N THR A 250 -8.96 8.26 -5.76
CA THR A 250 -10.09 7.48 -5.27
C THR A 250 -10.87 8.19 -4.18
N SER A 251 -12.08 7.72 -3.89
CA SER A 251 -12.88 8.23 -2.78
C SER A 251 -12.21 7.98 -1.42
N MET A 252 -12.64 8.68 -0.37
CA MET A 252 -12.14 8.44 0.98
C MET A 252 -12.52 7.07 1.58
N TYR A 253 -13.35 6.27 0.91
CA TYR A 253 -13.84 5.00 1.45
C TYR A 253 -12.95 3.81 1.10
N HIS A 254 -12.25 3.82 -0.04
CA HIS A 254 -11.32 2.74 -0.40
C HIS A 254 -10.11 2.75 0.55
N TRP A 255 -9.87 1.66 1.26
CA TRP A 255 -8.85 1.59 2.30
C TRP A 255 -7.45 1.35 1.74
N GLU A 256 -7.32 0.38 0.83
CA GLU A 256 -6.06 -0.06 0.24
C GLU A 256 -6.22 -0.35 -1.27
N PRO A 257 -5.13 -0.52 -2.06
CA PRO A 257 -5.24 -0.82 -3.49
C PRO A 257 -6.12 -2.03 -3.83
N ASN A 258 -6.21 -3.02 -2.94
CA ASN A 258 -7.04 -4.19 -3.11
C ASN A 258 -8.55 -3.83 -3.18
N ASP A 259 -9.01 -2.81 -2.47
CA ASP A 259 -10.41 -2.35 -2.61
C ASP A 259 -10.66 -1.76 -4.00
N ILE A 260 -9.66 -1.10 -4.58
CA ILE A 260 -9.75 -0.53 -5.93
C ILE A 260 -9.78 -1.65 -6.97
N ALA A 261 -8.94 -2.68 -6.79
CA ALA A 261 -8.96 -3.87 -7.63
C ALA A 261 -10.32 -4.58 -7.56
N LYS A 262 -10.94 -4.68 -6.37
CA LYS A 262 -12.29 -5.24 -6.22
C LYS A 262 -13.38 -4.39 -6.85
N LEU A 263 -13.28 -3.06 -6.78
CA LEU A 263 -14.22 -2.20 -7.49
C LEU A 263 -14.19 -2.51 -8.99
N GLU A 264 -12.99 -2.59 -9.56
CA GLU A 264 -12.82 -2.86 -10.99
C GLU A 264 -13.27 -4.30 -11.35
N LYS A 265 -12.91 -5.28 -10.52
CA LYS A 265 -13.16 -6.71 -10.75
C LYS A 265 -14.61 -7.12 -10.46
N ASN A 266 -15.26 -6.54 -9.46
CA ASN A 266 -16.54 -7.03 -8.96
C ASN A 266 -17.63 -5.95 -8.97
N GLY A 267 -17.29 -4.72 -9.33
CA GLY A 267 -18.18 -3.57 -9.16
C GLY A 267 -18.42 -3.19 -7.69
N GLU A 268 -17.60 -3.69 -6.76
CA GLU A 268 -17.72 -3.46 -5.32
C GLU A 268 -17.39 -2.01 -4.95
N LYS A 269 -18.37 -1.12 -5.04
CA LYS A 269 -18.22 0.28 -4.64
C LYS A 269 -18.13 0.40 -3.12
N ARG A 270 -17.11 1.13 -2.65
CA ARG A 270 -17.01 1.59 -1.26
C ARG A 270 -17.64 2.98 -1.13
N THR A 271 -18.71 3.07 -0.34
CA THR A 271 -19.47 4.30 -0.12
C THR A 271 -19.51 4.76 1.33
N GLU A 272 -18.91 3.99 2.24
CA GLU A 272 -18.86 4.29 3.66
C GLU A 272 -17.59 3.72 4.31
N PHE A 273 -17.27 4.20 5.50
CA PHE A 273 -16.18 3.65 6.31
C PHE A 273 -16.62 2.39 7.02
N ILE A 274 -15.74 1.38 7.08
CA ILE A 274 -16.07 0.13 7.75
C ILE A 274 -15.35 0.04 9.10
N ASN A 275 -16.11 -0.24 10.17
CA ASN A 275 -15.60 -0.20 11.54
C ASN A 275 -14.43 -1.16 11.81
N TRP A 276 -14.42 -2.34 11.19
CA TRP A 276 -13.31 -3.28 11.38
C TRP A 276 -12.02 -2.77 10.71
N GLU A 277 -12.11 -2.06 9.59
CA GLU A 277 -10.99 -1.42 8.90
C GLU A 277 -10.43 -0.28 9.75
N LEU A 278 -11.30 0.62 10.24
CA LEU A 278 -10.91 1.69 11.18
C LEU A 278 -10.23 1.13 12.44
N ARG A 279 -10.74 0.02 12.97
CA ARG A 279 -10.14 -0.66 14.14
C ARG A 279 -8.76 -1.22 13.80
N ALA A 280 -8.60 -1.88 12.66
CA ALA A 280 -7.33 -2.45 12.21
C ALA A 280 -6.31 -1.35 11.96
N ALA A 281 -6.70 -0.29 11.25
CA ALA A 281 -5.89 0.89 11.00
C ALA A 281 -5.44 1.55 12.29
N ALA A 282 -6.36 1.79 13.25
CA ALA A 282 -6.01 2.40 14.53
C ALA A 282 -4.98 1.56 15.31
N LYS A 283 -5.13 0.23 15.33
CA LYS A 283 -4.15 -0.67 15.94
C LYS A 283 -2.77 -0.61 15.27
N ASN A 284 -2.73 -0.41 13.96
CA ASN A 284 -1.48 -0.31 13.20
C ASN A 284 -0.77 1.04 13.43
N VAL A 285 -1.51 2.14 13.50
CA VAL A 285 -0.96 3.51 13.58
C VAL A 285 -0.61 3.94 15.01
N PHE A 286 -1.40 3.51 16.00
CA PHE A 286 -1.27 3.97 17.38
C PHE A 286 -0.75 2.88 18.33
N TRP A 287 -0.07 3.30 19.41
CA TRP A 287 0.37 2.40 20.48
C TRP A 287 -0.80 1.75 21.23
N MET A 288 -0.50 0.66 21.95
CA MET A 288 -1.49 -0.26 22.54
C MET A 288 -2.58 0.43 23.38
N TRP A 289 -2.24 1.51 24.08
CA TRP A 289 -3.16 2.22 24.98
C TRP A 289 -3.99 3.30 24.26
N SER A 290 -3.43 3.92 23.22
CA SER A 290 -4.08 5.05 22.53
C SER A 290 -5.01 4.62 21.39
N TRP A 291 -4.76 3.47 20.73
CA TRP A 291 -5.60 3.06 19.59
C TRP A 291 -7.07 2.87 19.96
N LYS A 292 -7.38 2.37 21.17
CA LYS A 292 -8.77 2.19 21.63
C LYS A 292 -9.51 3.52 21.71
N LYS A 293 -8.85 4.56 22.22
CA LYS A 293 -9.40 5.92 22.33
C LYS A 293 -9.65 6.52 20.95
N VAL A 294 -8.66 6.38 20.04
CA VAL A 294 -8.79 6.86 18.66
C VAL A 294 -9.90 6.13 17.91
N TYR A 295 -9.95 4.79 17.98
CA TYR A 295 -11.01 4.01 17.34
C TYR A 295 -12.39 4.34 17.90
N LYS A 296 -12.56 4.43 19.23
CA LYS A 296 -13.85 4.79 19.84
C LYS A 296 -14.35 6.15 19.37
N TRP A 297 -13.42 7.07 19.12
CA TRP A 297 -13.72 8.39 18.59
C TRP A 297 -14.09 8.33 17.10
N LEU A 298 -13.35 7.59 16.26
CA LEU A 298 -13.54 7.57 14.80
C LEU A 298 -14.62 6.61 14.29
N LYS A 299 -15.04 5.61 15.06
CA LYS A 299 -15.99 4.58 14.61
C LYS A 299 -17.29 5.19 14.08
N VAL A 300 -17.87 4.56 13.08
CA VAL A 300 -19.22 4.86 12.59
C VAL A 300 -20.23 4.41 13.66
N GLN A 301 -21.21 5.27 13.93
CA GLN A 301 -22.25 5.05 14.96
C GLN A 301 -23.29 4.06 14.49
#